data_AF-A0A3N5VWK8-F1
#
_entry.id   AF-A0A3N5VWK8-F1
#
_cell.length_a   1.000
_cell.length_b   1.000
_cell.length_c   1.000
_cell.angle_alpha   90.00
_cell.angle_beta   90.00
_cell.angle_gamma   90.00
#
_symmetry.space_group_name_H-M   'P 1'
#
loop_
_entity.id
_entity.type
_entity.pdbx_description
1 polymer ?
#
loop_
_entity_poly.entity_id
_entity_poly.type
_entity_poly.pdbx_seq_one_letter_code
_entity_poly.pdbx_strand_id
1 'polypeptide(L)' 'SFRGEGGGADARGALLFSCLGRGVHLYGRADHDTDAFRRSLGDLPLGGFFCNGEIGPVGGASYLHGFTSSFGIFSPARR' A
#
# COMPACT_ATOMS: atom_id res chain seq x y z
N SER A 1 -10.85 -4.72 -6.73
CA SER A 1 -11.07 -5.74 -5.69
C SER A 1 -9.70 -6.29 -5.30
N PHE A 2 -9.14 -5.85 -4.17
CA PHE A 2 -7.88 -6.43 -3.66
C PHE A 2 -8.21 -7.81 -3.11
N ARG A 3 -7.77 -8.85 -3.82
CA ARG A 3 -7.91 -10.24 -3.38
C ARG A 3 -6.74 -10.52 -2.43
N GLY A 4 -6.95 -10.25 -1.15
CA GLY A 4 -5.99 -10.54 -0.09
C GLY A 4 -5.94 -12.04 0.17
N GLU A 5 -5.02 -12.74 -0.46
CA GLU A 5 -4.69 -14.12 -0.10
C GLU A 5 -3.96 -14.10 1.26
N GLY A 6 -4.70 -14.32 2.35
CA GLY A 6 -4.25 -15.02 3.57
C GLY A 6 -2.93 -14.66 4.27
N GLY A 7 -2.36 -13.46 4.10
CA GLY A 7 -1.04 -13.11 4.65
C GLY A 7 -1.01 -12.41 6.02
N GLY A 8 -2.16 -11.98 6.56
CA GLY A 8 -2.17 -11.04 7.69
C GLY A 8 -1.72 -11.61 9.05
N ALA A 9 -1.93 -12.90 9.29
CA ALA A 9 -1.71 -13.50 10.61
C ALA A 9 -0.21 -13.63 10.99
N ASP A 10 0.70 -13.59 10.02
CA ASP A 10 2.15 -13.75 10.23
C ASP A 10 2.97 -12.65 9.54
N ALA A 11 2.34 -11.52 9.25
CA ALA A 11 3.07 -10.36 8.73
C ALA A 11 4.07 -9.86 9.81
N ARG A 12 5.30 -9.56 9.39
CA ARG A 12 6.40 -9.09 10.26
C ARG A 12 6.81 -7.65 9.95
N GLY A 13 6.32 -7.10 8.86
CA GLY A 13 6.57 -5.73 8.44
C GLY A 13 6.04 -5.46 7.04
N ALA A 14 6.07 -4.20 6.63
CA ALA A 14 5.66 -3.80 5.29
C ALA A 14 6.45 -2.60 4.75
N LEU A 15 6.40 -2.45 3.43
CA LEU A 15 6.78 -1.24 2.72
C LEU A 15 5.53 -0.60 2.10
N LEU A 16 5.35 0.70 2.33
CA LEU A 16 4.31 1.53 1.72
C LEU A 16 4.91 2.45 0.66
N PHE A 17 4.36 2.36 -0.55
CA PHE A 17 4.66 3.26 -1.65
C PHE A 17 3.41 4.08 -1.93
N SER A 18 3.39 5.37 -1.53
CA SER A 18 2.20 6.22 -1.64
C SER A 18 2.40 7.33 -2.67
N CYS A 19 1.42 7.53 -3.55
CA CYS A 19 1.45 8.61 -4.53
C CYS A 19 1.40 9.99 -3.85
N LEU A 20 2.19 10.96 -4.33
CA LEU A 20 2.20 12.35 -3.87
C LEU A 20 0.83 13.04 -3.97
N GLY A 21 -0.06 12.56 -4.85
CA GLY A 21 -1.43 13.06 -4.94
C GLY A 21 -2.33 12.64 -3.76
N ARG A 22 -1.89 11.72 -2.89
CA ARG A 22 -2.64 11.24 -1.71
C ARG A 22 -2.37 12.11 -0.47
N GLY A 23 -2.77 11.61 0.70
CA GLY A 23 -2.59 12.31 1.98
C GLY A 23 -3.61 13.42 2.18
N VAL A 24 -3.20 14.53 2.77
CA VAL A 24 -4.10 15.63 3.16
C VAL A 24 -4.88 16.19 1.97
N HIS A 25 -4.25 16.27 0.79
CA HIS A 25 -4.88 16.83 -0.40
C HIS A 25 -6.06 15.98 -0.89
N LEU A 26 -5.98 14.65 -0.75
CA LEU A 26 -7.02 13.72 -1.18
C LEU A 26 -8.02 13.39 -0.06
N TYR A 27 -7.53 13.23 1.17
CA TYR A 27 -8.31 12.72 2.30
C TYR A 27 -8.69 13.77 3.34
N GLY A 28 -8.22 15.01 3.20
CA GLY A 28 -8.41 16.07 4.20
C GLY A 28 -7.66 15.85 5.51
N ARG A 29 -6.87 14.78 5.62
CA ARG A 29 -6.09 14.43 6.82
C ARG A 29 -4.80 13.70 6.47
N ALA A 30 -3.80 13.83 7.35
CA ALA A 30 -2.55 13.09 7.25
C ALA A 30 -2.76 11.60 7.54
N ASP A 31 -1.75 10.80 7.21
CA ASP A 31 -1.57 9.42 7.70
C ASP A 31 -2.67 8.42 7.32
N HIS A 32 -3.51 8.75 6.33
CA HIS A 32 -4.62 7.89 5.90
C HIS A 32 -4.17 6.46 5.58
N ASP A 33 -3.12 6.32 4.77
CA ASP A 33 -2.61 5.03 4.30
C ASP A 33 -1.96 4.24 5.45
N THR A 34 -1.16 4.90 6.29
CA THR A 34 -0.53 4.26 7.46
C THR A 34 -1.56 3.85 8.51
N ASP A 35 -2.63 4.61 8.69
CA ASP A 35 -3.72 4.23 9.60
C ASP A 35 -4.53 3.07 9.02
N ALA A 36 -4.75 3.04 7.71
CA ALA A 36 -5.40 1.92 7.04
C ALA A 36 -4.59 0.64 7.21
N PHE A 37 -3.26 0.73 7.10
CA PHE A 37 -2.35 -0.36 7.40
C PHE A 37 -2.49 -0.84 8.85
N ARG A 38 -2.39 0.08 9.83
CA ARG A 38 -2.50 -0.27 11.27
C ARG A 38 -3.82 -0.93 11.64
N ARG A 39 -4.93 -0.44 11.07
CA ARG A 39 -6.26 -1.05 11.26
C ARG A 39 -6.35 -2.47 10.68
N SER A 40 -5.57 -2.76 9.63
CA SER A 40 -5.67 -4.03 8.89
C SER A 40 -4.69 -5.09 9.38
N LEU A 41 -3.47 -4.69 9.76
CA LEU A 41 -2.35 -5.59 10.06
C LEU A 41 -1.73 -5.35 11.44
N GLY A 42 -2.24 -4.40 12.22
CA GLY A 42 -1.72 -4.06 13.53
C GLY A 42 -0.48 -3.17 13.49
N ASP A 43 0.20 -3.06 14.63
CA ASP A 43 1.36 -2.19 14.82
C ASP A 43 2.66 -2.90 14.40
N LEU A 44 2.81 -3.12 13.10
CA LEU A 44 4.01 -3.71 12.49
C LEU A 44 4.96 -2.60 11.99
N PRO A 45 6.29 -2.86 11.95
CA PRO A 45 7.23 -1.96 11.31
C PRO A 45 6.81 -1.65 9.88
N LEU A 46 6.62 -0.36 9.59
CA LEU A 46 6.22 0.14 8.28
C LEU A 46 7.27 1.16 7.79
N GLY A 47 7.95 0.81 6.71
CA GLY A 47 8.84 1.72 5.98
C GLY A 47 8.26 2.09 4.62
N GLY A 48 8.96 2.92 3.84
CA GLY A 48 8.51 3.27 2.50
C GLY A 48 9.02 4.61 1.99
N PHE A 49 8.44 5.07 0.87
CA PHE A 49 8.69 6.38 0.29
C PHE A 49 7.50 6.86 -0.55
N PHE A 50 7.50 8.15 -0.91
CA PHE A 50 6.50 8.73 -1.79
C PHE A 50 6.85 8.54 -3.27
N CYS A 51 5.84 8.32 -4.10
CA CYS A 51 5.95 8.05 -5.54
C CYS A 51 5.04 8.98 -6.35
N ASN A 52 5.09 8.95 -7.68
CA ASN A 52 4.20 9.74 -8.54
C ASN A 52 3.18 8.88 -9.32
N GLY A 53 2.60 7.89 -8.65
CA GLY A 53 1.61 6.97 -9.22
C GLY A 53 2.16 5.58 -9.48
N GLU A 54 1.33 4.73 -10.06
CA GLU A 54 1.64 3.34 -10.40
C GLU A 54 1.49 3.09 -11.90
N ILE A 55 2.41 2.36 -12.52
CA ILE A 55 2.28 1.97 -13.94
C ILE A 55 1.61 0.60 -14.00
N GLY A 56 0.48 0.50 -14.69
CA GLY A 56 -0.28 -0.76 -14.78
C GLY A 56 -1.16 -0.86 -16.03
N PRO A 57 -1.51 -2.09 -16.47
CA PRO A 57 -2.24 -2.31 -17.70
C PRO A 57 -3.74 -1.99 -17.57
N VAL A 58 -4.31 -1.36 -18.59
CA VAL A 58 -5.77 -1.23 -18.81
C VAL A 58 -6.05 -1.51 -20.28
N GLY A 59 -6.92 -2.49 -20.58
CA GLY A 59 -7.30 -2.79 -21.96
C GLY A 59 -6.13 -3.15 -22.90
N GLY A 60 -5.05 -3.74 -22.37
CA GLY A 60 -3.87 -4.16 -23.15
C GLY A 60 -2.78 -3.10 -23.33
N ALA A 61 -2.94 -1.90 -22.79
CA ALA A 61 -1.91 -0.86 -22.78
C ALA A 61 -1.53 -0.44 -21.35
N SER A 62 -0.32 0.05 -21.15
CA SER A 62 0.15 0.55 -19.85
C SER A 62 -0.27 1.99 -19.63
N TYR A 63 -0.78 2.29 -18.44
CA TYR A 63 -1.18 3.64 -18.03
C TYR A 63 -0.52 4.01 -16.71
N LEU A 64 -0.33 5.32 -16.49
CA LEU A 64 0.05 5.87 -15.20
C LEU A 64 -1.20 6.15 -14.37
N HIS A 65 -1.36 5.40 -13.29
CA HIS A 65 -2.46 5.52 -12.33
C HIS A 65 -2.04 6.48 -11.21
N GLY A 66 -2.63 7.68 -11.22
CA GLY A 66 -2.49 8.65 -10.13
C GLY A 66 -3.30 8.25 -8.90
N PHE A 67 -3.01 8.88 -7.75
CA PHE A 67 -3.74 8.68 -6.50
C PHE A 67 -3.73 7.23 -5.97
N THR A 68 -2.77 6.42 -6.38
CA THR A 68 -2.59 5.03 -5.92
C THR A 68 -1.63 4.91 -4.74
N SER A 69 -1.75 3.81 -4.01
CA SER A 69 -0.78 3.39 -2.99
C SER A 69 -0.69 1.87 -2.98
N SER A 70 0.51 1.35 -2.81
CA SER A 70 0.76 -0.09 -2.82
C SER A 70 1.56 -0.51 -1.57
N PHE A 71 1.21 -1.69 -1.04
CA PHE A 71 1.87 -2.27 0.14
C PHE A 71 2.60 -3.56 -0.25
N GLY A 72 3.88 -3.64 0.06
CA GLY A 72 4.63 -4.89 0.09
C GLY A 72 4.62 -5.46 1.50
N ILE A 73 3.98 -6.61 1.72
CA ILE A 73 3.87 -7.26 3.04
C ILE A 73 4.92 -8.36 3.13
N PHE A 74 5.69 -8.38 4.22
CA PHE A 74 6.71 -9.39 4.48
C PHE A 74 6.22 -10.36 5.55
N SER A 75 6.27 -11.65 5.24
CA SER A 75 6.00 -12.74 6.18
C SER A 75 7.11 -13.80 6.08
N PRO A 76 7.32 -14.63 7.11
CA PRO A 76 8.21 -15.77 7.04
C PRO A 76 7.86 -16.68 5.86
N ALA A 77 8.88 -17.26 5.22
CA ALA A 77 8.67 -18.32 4.27
C ALA A 77 8.07 -19.53 5.00
N ARG A 78 6.96 -20.06 4.49
CA ARG A 78 6.43 -21.35 4.97
C ARG A 78 7.44 -22.42 4.55
N ARG A 79 7.96 -23.16 5.52
CA ARG A 79 8.83 -24.33 5.30
C ARG A 79 8.05 -25.48 4.69
#